data_AF-A0A4Q3N083-F1
#
_entry.id   AF-A0A4Q3N083-F1
#
_cell.length_a   1.000
_cell.length_b   1.000
_cell.length_c   1.000
_cell.angle_alpha   90.00
_cell.angle_beta   90.00
_cell.angle_gamma   90.00
#
_symmetry.space_group_name_H-M   'P 1'
#
loop_
_entity.id
_entity.type
_entity.pdbx_description
1 polymer ?
#
loop_
_entity_poly.entity_id
_entity_poly.type
_entity_poly.pdbx_seq_one_letter_code
_entity_poly.pdbx_strand_id
1 'polypeptide(L)'
;AASVFAAQAIGAGELGEVDHVTRVGLWMNVLLTGGLAALVTLAAPLAVGLFTSDAAVIDLAAAALRIAAWGSVAFGLASVFTGVMRSAGTVRVPTIISLGCLGLLLFPLAWAFQQAIGVKGVWISYPVTYGCALLLQGLYFYRVWKRKPIRRLV
;
A
#
# COMPACT_ATOMS: atom_id res chain seq x y z
N ALA A 1 3.87 -11.01 -9.95
CA ALA A 1 3.99 -12.44 -9.58
C ALA A 1 2.74 -12.93 -8.83
N ALA A 2 2.42 -12.40 -7.65
CA ALA A 2 1.25 -12.84 -6.87
C ALA A 2 -0.09 -12.76 -7.63
N SER A 3 -0.31 -11.72 -8.43
CA SER A 3 -1.50 -11.59 -9.28
C SER A 3 -1.61 -12.65 -10.39
N VAL A 4 -0.48 -13.14 -10.90
CA VAL A 4 -0.45 -14.16 -11.97
C VAL A 4 -0.75 -15.54 -11.39
N PHE A 5 -0.10 -15.90 -10.28
CA PHE A 5 -0.38 -17.16 -9.58
C PHE A 5 -1.80 -17.18 -9.02
N ALA A 6 -2.31 -16.05 -8.52
CA ALA A 6 -3.70 -15.95 -8.10
C ALA A 6 -4.67 -16.13 -9.29
N ALA A 7 -4.37 -15.57 -10.46
CA ALA A 7 -5.18 -15.79 -11.68
C ALA A 7 -5.24 -17.27 -12.08
N GLN A 8 -4.09 -17.96 -12.02
CA GLN A 8 -3.99 -19.40 -12.35
C GLN A 8 -4.78 -20.27 -11.36
N ALA A 9 -4.63 -20.05 -10.06
CA ALA A 9 -5.37 -20.78 -9.03
C ALA A 9 -6.89 -20.57 -9.13
N ILE A 10 -7.31 -19.34 -9.44
CA ILE A 10 -8.73 -19.00 -9.68
C ILE A 10 -9.26 -19.71 -10.93
N GLY A 11 -8.48 -19.73 -12.02
CA GLY A 11 -8.82 -20.47 -13.24
C GLY A 11 -8.93 -21.98 -13.03
N ALA A 12 -8.11 -22.54 -12.15
CA ALA A 12 -8.14 -23.96 -11.77
C ALA A 12 -9.29 -24.31 -10.80
N GLY A 13 -9.95 -23.32 -10.20
CA GLY A 13 -11.00 -23.52 -9.18
C GLY A 13 -10.46 -23.84 -7.77
N GLU A 14 -9.15 -23.73 -7.56
CA GLU A 14 -8.46 -24.03 -6.30
C GLU A 14 -8.44 -22.80 -5.38
N LEU A 15 -9.60 -22.44 -4.82
CA LEU A 15 -9.74 -21.25 -3.97
C LEU A 15 -8.87 -21.31 -2.69
N GLY A 16 -8.52 -22.52 -2.24
CA GLY A 16 -7.58 -22.72 -1.13
C GLY A 16 -6.16 -22.26 -1.44
N GLU A 17 -5.70 -22.42 -2.68
CA GLU A 17 -4.37 -21.94 -3.11
C GLU A 17 -4.32 -20.42 -3.20
N VAL A 18 -5.45 -19.75 -3.48
CA VAL A 18 -5.49 -18.28 -3.57
C VAL A 18 -5.13 -17.63 -2.24
N ASP A 19 -5.60 -18.19 -1.11
CA ASP A 19 -5.22 -17.73 0.22
C ASP A 19 -3.71 -17.92 0.46
N HIS A 20 -3.15 -19.04 0.02
CA HIS A 20 -1.72 -19.32 0.15
C HIS A 20 -0.88 -18.32 -0.66
N VAL A 21 -1.21 -18.13 -1.95
CA VAL A 21 -0.54 -17.18 -2.85
C VAL A 21 -0.66 -15.75 -2.33
N THR A 22 -1.83 -15.37 -1.81
CA THR A 22 -2.04 -14.04 -1.21
C THR A 22 -1.15 -13.85 0.01
N ARG A 23 -1.09 -14.84 0.91
CA ARG A 23 -0.24 -14.78 2.10
C ARG A 23 1.24 -14.70 1.76
N VAL A 24 1.70 -15.49 0.79
CA VAL A 24 3.09 -15.41 0.30
C VAL A 24 3.36 -14.05 -0.34
N GLY A 25 2.43 -13.52 -1.13
CA GLY A 25 2.54 -12.19 -1.73
C GLY A 25 2.62 -11.07 -0.70
N LEU A 26 1.82 -11.14 0.37
CA LEU A 26 1.88 -10.20 1.49
C LEU A 26 3.23 -10.29 2.21
N TRP A 27 3.71 -11.49 2.53
CA TRP A 27 5.02 -11.70 3.16
C TRP A 27 6.18 -11.18 2.30
N MET A 28 6.18 -11.50 1.01
CA MET A 28 7.18 -10.99 0.07
C MET A 28 7.14 -9.47 -0.01
N ASN A 29 5.94 -8.87 -0.04
CA ASN A 29 5.82 -7.42 -0.03
C ASN A 29 6.44 -6.83 1.24
N VAL A 30 6.10 -7.36 2.42
CA VAL A 30 6.66 -6.88 3.70
C VAL A 30 8.18 -7.05 3.74
N LEU A 31 8.72 -8.18 3.30
CA LEU A 31 10.17 -8.41 3.25
C LEU A 31 10.88 -7.44 2.31
N LEU A 32 10.38 -7.27 1.09
CA LEU A 32 11.01 -6.42 0.08
C LEU A 32 10.82 -4.93 0.39
N THR A 33 9.57 -4.48 0.56
CA THR A 33 9.30 -3.06 0.83
C THR A 33 9.69 -2.67 2.24
N GLY A 34 9.52 -3.54 3.24
CA GLY A 34 9.99 -3.28 4.60
C GLY A 34 11.51 -3.30 4.72
N GLY A 35 12.19 -4.23 4.05
CA GLY A 35 13.65 -4.24 3.98
C GLY A 35 14.19 -2.99 3.28
N LEU A 36 13.60 -2.61 2.15
CA LEU A 36 13.95 -1.38 1.44
C LEU A 36 13.66 -0.14 2.30
N ALA A 37 12.52 -0.10 2.98
CA ALA A 37 12.16 1.00 3.86
C ALA A 37 13.16 1.15 5.02
N ALA A 38 13.56 0.05 5.64
CA ALA A 38 14.59 0.06 6.68
C ALA A 38 15.93 0.60 6.14
N LEU A 39 16.37 0.11 4.98
CA LEU A 39 17.61 0.55 4.34
C LEU A 39 17.57 2.05 4.01
N VAL A 40 16.46 2.53 3.45
CA VAL A 40 16.24 3.96 3.16
C VAL A 40 16.21 4.77 4.46
N THR A 41 15.59 4.28 5.54
CA THR A 41 15.54 5.03 6.80
C THR A 41 16.91 5.19 7.46
N LEU A 42 17.79 4.21 7.29
CA LEU A 42 19.19 4.24 7.75
C LEU A 42 20.06 5.13 6.86
N ALA A 43 19.86 5.06 5.54
CA ALA A 43 20.58 5.87 4.55
C ALA A 43 20.03 7.29 4.39
N ALA A 44 18.88 7.62 5.00
CA ALA A 44 18.18 8.90 4.82
C ALA A 44 19.05 10.15 5.03
N PRO A 45 19.80 10.31 6.14
CA PRO A 45 20.63 11.49 6.33
C PRO A 45 21.79 11.58 5.32
N LEU A 46 22.37 10.44 4.93
CA LEU A 46 23.42 10.37 3.90
C LEU A 46 22.87 10.74 2.52
N ALA A 47 21.70 10.20 2.16
CA ALA A 47 21.06 10.46 0.89
C ALA A 47 20.66 11.94 0.73
N VAL A 48 20.13 12.55 1.79
CA VAL A 48 19.74 13.98 1.76
C VAL A 48 20.96 14.89 1.78
N GLY A 49 22.02 14.51 2.52
CA GLY A 49 23.29 15.25 2.55
C GLY A 49 24.02 15.31 1.20
N LEU A 50 23.67 14.47 0.22
CA LEU A 50 24.18 14.56 -1.15
C LEU A 50 23.54 15.70 -1.96
N PHE A 51 22.33 16.14 -1.58
CA PHE A 51 21.58 17.17 -2.32
C PHE A 51 21.64 18.55 -1.64
N THR A 52 21.90 18.60 -0.34
CA THR A 52 21.97 19.86 0.40
C THR A 52 22.93 19.77 1.58
N SER A 53 23.57 20.90 1.89
CA SER A 53 24.49 21.05 3.03
C SER A 53 23.84 21.74 4.24
N ASP A 54 22.59 22.18 4.12
CA ASP A 54 21.86 22.85 5.21
C ASP A 54 21.30 21.82 6.20
N ALA A 55 21.81 21.86 7.44
CA ALA A 55 21.42 20.95 8.51
C ALA A 55 19.91 20.97 8.81
N ALA A 56 19.25 22.12 8.74
CA ALA A 56 17.81 22.23 9.00
C ALA A 56 16.98 21.53 7.91
N VAL A 57 17.45 21.61 6.66
CA VAL A 57 16.80 20.95 5.52
C VAL A 57 17.06 19.44 5.56
N ILE A 58 18.26 19.02 5.95
CA ILE A 58 18.61 17.59 6.11
C ILE A 58 17.69 16.92 7.11
N ASP A 59 17.49 17.52 8.30
CA ASP A 59 16.63 16.94 9.33
C ASP A 59 15.16 16.85 8.89
N LEU A 60 14.67 17.88 8.21
CA LEU A 60 13.29 17.90 7.70
C LEU A 60 13.08 16.83 6.61
N ALA A 61 13.97 16.77 5.62
CA ALA A 61 13.83 15.82 4.51
C ALA A 61 14.11 14.38 4.96
N ALA A 62 15.05 14.15 5.89
CA ALA A 62 15.28 12.82 6.45
C ALA A 62 14.05 12.32 7.23
N ALA A 63 13.37 13.19 8.00
CA ALA A 63 12.13 12.83 8.68
C ALA A 63 11.01 12.48 7.68
N ALA A 64 10.84 13.30 6.63
CA ALA A 64 9.87 13.05 5.57
C ALA A 64 10.16 11.73 4.82
N LEU A 65 11.42 11.46 4.51
CA LEU A 65 11.85 10.26 3.80
C LEU A 65 11.59 9.00 4.62
N ARG A 66 11.85 9.03 5.94
CA ARG A 66 11.52 7.92 6.85
C ARG A 66 10.01 7.64 6.85
N ILE A 67 9.18 8.69 6.93
CA ILE A 67 7.72 8.56 6.91
C ILE A 67 7.24 7.96 5.58
N ALA A 68 7.74 8.47 4.46
CA ALA A 68 7.40 7.98 3.12
C ALA A 68 7.84 6.52 2.91
N ALA A 69 9.04 6.16 3.38
CA ALA A 69 9.58 4.81 3.30
C ALA A 69 8.64 3.79 3.99
N TRP A 70 8.23 4.06 5.23
CA TRP A 70 7.28 3.20 5.94
C TRP A 70 5.88 3.22 5.30
N GLY A 71 5.44 4.36 4.75
CA GLY A 71 4.19 4.45 3.99
C GLY A 71 4.17 3.58 2.74
N SER A 72 5.31 3.37 2.09
CA SER A 72 5.42 2.51 0.91
C SER A 72 5.10 1.04 1.21
N VAL A 73 5.34 0.58 2.45
CA VAL A 73 5.00 -0.78 2.89
C VAL A 73 3.48 -0.98 2.91
N ALA A 74 2.75 -0.04 3.51
CA ALA A 74 1.29 -0.06 3.54
C ALA A 74 0.68 0.01 2.13
N PHE A 75 1.26 0.86 1.27
CA PHE A 75 0.86 0.97 -0.13
C PHE A 75 1.08 -0.34 -0.90
N GLY A 76 2.23 -0.99 -0.70
CA GLY A 76 2.55 -2.29 -1.30
C GLY A 76 1.55 -3.37 -0.89
N LEU A 77 1.20 -3.43 0.41
CA LEU A 77 0.20 -4.37 0.93
C LEU A 77 -1.17 -4.15 0.29
N ALA A 78 -1.63 -2.90 0.17
CA ALA A 78 -2.88 -2.58 -0.51
C ALA A 78 -2.82 -3.00 -2.00
N SER A 79 -1.69 -2.76 -2.66
CA SER A 79 -1.49 -3.15 -4.05
C SER A 79 -1.57 -4.68 -4.25
N VAL A 80 -1.10 -5.49 -3.29
CA VAL A 80 -1.26 -6.96 -3.33
C VAL A 80 -2.73 -7.35 -3.29
N PHE A 81 -3.51 -6.83 -2.34
CA PHE A 81 -4.96 -7.11 -2.25
C PHE A 81 -5.69 -6.68 -3.53
N THR A 82 -5.41 -5.48 -4.03
CA THR A 82 -5.95 -4.99 -5.31
C THR A 82 -5.58 -5.94 -6.46
N GLY A 83 -4.33 -6.39 -6.54
CA GLY A 83 -3.83 -7.28 -7.58
C GLY A 83 -4.55 -8.62 -7.60
N VAL A 84 -4.75 -9.24 -6.43
CA VAL A 84 -5.46 -10.52 -6.29
C VAL A 84 -6.94 -10.40 -6.64
N MET A 85 -7.60 -9.33 -6.19
CA MET A 85 -9.02 -9.10 -6.53
C MET A 85 -9.21 -8.81 -8.02
N ARG A 86 -8.27 -8.08 -8.64
CA ARG A 86 -8.29 -7.81 -10.08
C ARG A 86 -8.06 -9.08 -10.90
N SER A 87 -7.17 -9.97 -10.47
CA SER A 87 -6.97 -11.26 -11.15
C SER A 87 -8.21 -12.17 -11.10
N ALA A 88 -9.08 -11.98 -10.09
CA ALA A 88 -10.35 -12.67 -9.99
C ALA A 88 -11.48 -12.08 -10.87
N GLY A 89 -11.19 -11.09 -11.70
CA GLY A 89 -12.19 -10.34 -12.47
C GLY A 89 -12.94 -9.27 -11.67
N THR A 90 -12.65 -9.10 -10.37
CA THR A 90 -13.27 -8.07 -9.52
C THR A 90 -12.43 -6.79 -9.52
N VAL A 91 -12.54 -6.00 -10.59
CA VAL A 91 -11.74 -4.77 -10.76
C VAL A 91 -12.42 -3.52 -10.18
N ARG A 92 -13.74 -3.42 -10.32
CA ARG A 92 -14.49 -2.17 -10.01
C ARG A 92 -14.36 -1.74 -8.55
N VAL A 93 -14.55 -2.66 -7.61
CA VAL A 93 -14.57 -2.32 -6.17
C VAL A 93 -13.19 -1.89 -5.66
N PRO A 94 -12.09 -2.63 -5.91
CA PRO A 94 -10.76 -2.18 -5.50
C PRO A 94 -10.37 -0.82 -6.08
N THR A 95 -10.72 -0.58 -7.35
CA THR A 95 -10.45 0.70 -8.02
C THR A 95 -11.22 1.86 -7.39
N ILE A 96 -12.50 1.69 -7.07
CA ILE A 96 -13.30 2.72 -6.40
C ILE A 96 -12.73 3.01 -5.00
N ILE A 97 -12.31 1.99 -4.25
CA ILE A 97 -11.67 2.18 -2.94
C ILE A 97 -10.38 2.98 -3.09
N SER A 98 -9.51 2.60 -4.02
CA SER A 98 -8.24 3.30 -4.25
C SER A 98 -8.46 4.75 -4.67
N LEU A 99 -9.34 5.00 -5.64
CA LEU A 99 -9.67 6.35 -6.10
C LEU A 99 -10.34 7.18 -5.00
N GLY A 100 -11.22 6.57 -4.21
CA GLY A 100 -11.84 7.21 -3.05
C GLY A 100 -10.82 7.60 -2.00
N CYS A 101 -9.87 6.73 -1.68
CA CYS A 101 -8.79 7.07 -0.76
C CYS A 101 -7.87 8.17 -1.32
N LEU A 102 -7.48 8.09 -2.58
CA LEU A 102 -6.63 9.11 -3.22
C LEU A 102 -7.33 10.46 -3.37
N GLY A 103 -8.62 10.49 -3.71
CA GLY A 103 -9.37 11.72 -3.93
C GLY A 103 -9.98 12.31 -2.66
N LEU A 104 -10.64 11.49 -1.86
CA LEU A 104 -11.44 11.94 -0.71
C LEU A 104 -10.72 11.84 0.62
N LEU A 105 -9.63 11.08 0.74
CA LEU A 105 -8.83 11.04 1.96
C LEU A 105 -7.55 11.87 1.80
N LEU A 106 -6.77 11.64 0.74
CA LEU A 106 -5.45 12.28 0.61
C LEU A 106 -5.51 13.82 0.65
N PHE A 107 -6.39 14.43 -0.15
CA PHE A 107 -6.50 15.88 -0.25
C PHE A 107 -6.98 16.54 1.05
N PRO A 108 -8.11 16.12 1.67
CA PRO A 108 -8.56 16.74 2.92
C PRO A 108 -7.64 16.40 4.10
N LEU A 109 -7.04 15.21 4.16
CA LEU A 109 -6.03 14.93 5.18
C LEU A 109 -4.79 15.82 4.98
N ALA A 110 -4.29 15.97 3.75
CA ALA A 110 -3.15 16.83 3.49
C ALA A 110 -3.44 18.28 3.93
N TRP A 111 -4.62 18.81 3.60
CA TRP A 111 -5.03 20.14 4.01
C TRP A 111 -5.17 20.28 5.54
N ALA A 112 -5.83 19.32 6.20
CA ALA A 112 -6.02 19.35 7.65
C ALA A 112 -4.69 19.20 8.42
N PHE A 113 -3.83 18.26 8.02
CA PHE A 113 -2.54 18.04 8.67
C PHE A 113 -1.53 19.15 8.37
N GLN A 114 -1.62 19.80 7.20
CA GLN A 114 -0.81 20.98 6.89
C GLN A 114 -1.12 22.13 7.85
N GLN A 115 -2.39 22.34 8.19
CA GLN A 115 -2.80 23.39 9.14
C GLN A 115 -2.28 23.11 10.56
N ALA A 116 -2.21 21.83 10.96
CA ALA A 116 -1.79 21.44 12.31
C ALA A 116 -0.27 21.34 12.50
N ILE A 117 0.47 20.79 11.53
CA ILE A 117 1.88 20.37 11.68
C ILE A 117 2.76 20.88 10.52
N GLY A 118 2.24 21.76 9.67
CA GLY A 118 2.96 22.33 8.53
C GLY A 118 3.35 21.27 7.50
N VAL A 119 4.51 21.44 6.86
CA VAL A 119 4.99 20.58 5.77
C VAL A 119 5.08 19.10 6.18
N LYS A 120 5.42 18.80 7.45
CA LYS A 120 5.45 17.42 7.96
C LYS A 120 4.08 16.75 7.91
N GLY A 121 3.01 17.53 8.10
CA GLY A 121 1.63 17.03 8.03
C GLY A 121 1.25 16.49 6.65
N VAL A 122 1.75 17.12 5.59
CA VAL A 122 1.54 16.65 4.21
C VAL A 122 2.21 15.29 3.99
N TRP A 123 3.38 15.06 4.57
CA TRP A 123 4.06 13.76 4.45
C TRP A 123 3.37 12.66 5.24
N ILE A 124 2.71 12.99 6.36
CA ILE A 124 1.96 12.03 7.20
C ILE A 124 0.62 11.66 6.55
N SER A 125 0.01 12.54 5.74
CA SER A 125 -1.27 12.22 5.09
C SER A 125 -1.17 11.02 4.13
N TYR A 126 -0.01 10.84 3.46
CA TYR A 126 0.25 9.71 2.56
C TYR A 126 0.16 8.33 3.25
N PRO A 127 0.98 8.00 4.27
CA PRO A 127 0.90 6.71 4.95
C PRO A 127 -0.46 6.49 5.62
N VAL A 128 -1.11 7.55 6.13
CA VAL A 128 -2.46 7.43 6.69
C VAL A 128 -3.46 7.04 5.61
N THR A 129 -3.41 7.69 4.45
CA THR A 129 -4.28 7.38 3.31
C THR A 129 -4.07 5.95 2.80
N TYR A 130 -2.81 5.54 2.66
CA TYR A 130 -2.48 4.17 2.24
C TYR A 130 -2.86 3.13 3.29
N GLY A 131 -2.74 3.46 4.58
CA GLY A 131 -3.23 2.63 5.69
C GLY A 131 -4.75 2.44 5.63
N CYS A 132 -5.51 3.52 5.40
CA CYS A 132 -6.96 3.43 5.19
C CYS A 132 -7.31 2.59 3.96
N ALA A 133 -6.61 2.78 2.84
CA ALA A 133 -6.81 1.99 1.63
C ALA A 133 -6.55 0.49 1.88
N LEU A 134 -5.45 0.17 2.57
CA LEU A 134 -5.12 -1.19 2.99
C LEU A 134 -6.22 -1.80 3.86
N LEU A 135 -6.70 -1.07 4.87
CA LEU A 135 -7.76 -1.54 5.76
C LEU A 135 -9.05 -1.82 5.01
N LEU A 136 -9.49 -0.89 4.16
CA LEU A 136 -10.73 -1.03 3.37
C LEU A 136 -10.63 -2.21 2.40
N GLN A 137 -9.49 -2.36 1.72
CA GLN A 137 -9.28 -3.46 0.79
C GLN A 137 -9.16 -4.81 1.49
N GLY A 138 -8.45 -4.88 2.62
CA GLY A 138 -8.38 -6.08 3.45
C GLY A 138 -9.76 -6.48 3.98
N LEU A 139 -10.54 -5.51 4.47
CA LEU A 139 -11.89 -5.76 4.96
C LEU A 139 -12.80 -6.30 3.86
N TYR A 140 -12.76 -5.69 2.67
CA TYR A 140 -13.55 -6.15 1.53
C TYR A 140 -13.12 -7.56 1.07
N PHE A 141 -11.81 -7.83 1.05
CA PHE A 141 -11.25 -9.14 0.71
C PHE A 141 -11.79 -10.24 1.65
N TYR A 142 -11.66 -10.04 2.97
CA TYR A 142 -12.08 -11.04 3.95
C TYR A 142 -13.60 -11.17 4.12
N ARG A 143 -14.35 -10.06 4.06
CA ARG A 143 -15.80 -10.10 4.32
C ARG A 143 -16.65 -10.39 3.11
N VAL A 144 -16.32 -9.80 1.96
CA VAL A 144 -17.20 -9.83 0.80
C VAL A 144 -16.65 -10.78 -0.25
N TRP A 145 -15.39 -10.61 -0.64
CA TRP A 145 -14.82 -11.39 -1.74
C TRP A 145 -14.70 -12.88 -1.39
N LYS A 146 -14.18 -13.21 -0.21
CA LYS A 146 -14.06 -14.61 0.27
C LYS A 146 -15.40 -15.32 0.46
N ARG A 147 -16.50 -14.58 0.66
CA ARG A 147 -17.85 -15.14 0.83
C ARG A 147 -18.62 -15.27 -0.48
N LYS A 148 -18.14 -14.69 -1.58
CA LYS A 148 -18.77 -14.86 -2.88
C LYS A 148 -18.36 -16.21 -3.47
N PRO A 149 -19.30 -17.06 -3.91
CA PRO A 149 -18.95 -18.24 -4.69
C PRO A 149 -18.33 -17.76 -5.99
N ILE A 150 -17.03 -18.00 -6.17
CA ILE A 150 -16.33 -17.68 -7.41
C ILE A 150 -16.89 -18.64 -8.46
N ARG A 151 -17.79 -18.11 -9.29
CA ARG A 151 -18.44 -18.84 -10.37
C ARG A 151 -17.39 -19.10 -11.44
N ARG A 152 -17.15 -20.36 -11.80
CA ARG A 152 -16.30 -20.73 -12.95
C ARG A 152 -16.72 -19.87 -14.15
N LEU A 153 -15.77 -19.14 -14.72
CA LEU A 153 -15.90 -18.62 -16.06
C LEU A 153 -15.73 -19.84 -16.97
N VAL A 154 -16.86 -20.42 -17.36
CA VAL A 154 -16.94 -21.46 -18.39
C VAL A 154 -16.51 -20.87 -19.72
#